data_AF-A0A950NCQ8-F1
#
_entry.id   AF-A0A950NCQ8-F1
#
_cell.length_a   1.000
_cell.length_b   1.000
_cell.length_c   1.000
_cell.angle_alpha   90.00
_cell.angle_beta   90.00
_cell.angle_gamma   90.00
#
_symmetry.space_group_name_H-M   'P 1'
#
loop_
_entity.id
_entity.type
_entity.pdbx_description
1 polymer ?
#
loop_
_entity_poly.entity_id
_entity_poly.type
_entity_poly.pdbx_seq_one_letter_code
_entity_poly.pdbx_strand_id
1 'polypeptide(L)'
;GSELLIDQQVFGLMTGRPAEFRFFASEVRSGDKPGQVIPNAERELEETSRIEVTLPAVEGFPEGQAIPVVINPVVTELGNLELWMKHTGSDRRWKVEFQVRME
;
A
#
# COMPACT_ATOMS: atom_id res chain seq x y z
N GLY A 1 16.33 -7.83 -0.68
CA GLY A 1 15.01 -7.27 -0.32
C GLY A 1 14.01 -8.39 -0.13
N SER A 2 12.73 -8.07 0.02
CA SER A 2 11.63 -9.03 0.11
C SER A 2 10.40 -8.51 -0.65
N GLU A 3 9.68 -9.41 -1.31
CA GLU A 3 8.44 -9.09 -2.02
C GLU A 3 7.37 -10.12 -1.64
N LEU A 4 6.13 -9.66 -1.52
CA LEU A 4 4.98 -10.52 -1.30
C LEU A 4 3.75 -9.97 -2.01
N LEU A 5 2.87 -10.85 -2.47
CA LEU A 5 1.52 -10.49 -2.91
C LEU A 5 0.52 -10.76 -1.77
N ILE A 6 -0.20 -9.72 -1.34
CA ILE A 6 -1.29 -9.83 -0.37
C ILE A 6 -2.59 -9.96 -1.16
N ASP A 7 -2.99 -11.20 -1.44
CA ASP A 7 -4.15 -11.54 -2.26
C ASP A 7 -5.41 -11.91 -1.44
N GLN A 8 -5.32 -11.84 -0.12
CA GLN A 8 -6.43 -12.17 0.79
C GLN A 8 -7.55 -11.13 0.76
N GLN A 9 -7.28 -9.91 0.28
CA GLN A 9 -8.24 -8.82 0.18
C GLN A 9 -8.05 -8.04 -1.12
N VAL A 10 -9.17 -7.74 -1.78
CA VAL A 10 -9.21 -6.83 -2.94
C VAL A 10 -9.58 -5.43 -2.46
N PHE A 11 -8.87 -4.44 -2.95
CA PHE A 11 -9.08 -3.02 -2.68
C PHE A 11 -9.55 -2.28 -3.92
N GLY A 12 -10.21 -1.15 -3.73
CA GLY A 12 -10.55 -0.21 -4.80
C GLY A 12 -9.50 0.89 -4.90
N LEU A 13 -8.71 0.89 -5.97
CA LEU A 13 -7.78 1.97 -6.27
C LEU A 13 -8.53 3.12 -6.96
N MET A 14 -8.47 4.31 -6.36
CA MET A 14 -9.01 5.54 -6.92
C MET A 14 -7.89 6.35 -7.57
N THR A 15 -8.04 6.69 -8.84
CA THR A 15 -7.05 7.49 -9.60
C THR A 15 -7.59 8.88 -9.88
N GLY A 16 -6.70 9.85 -10.06
CA GLY A 16 -7.04 11.26 -10.32
C GLY A 16 -7.41 12.06 -9.06
N ARG A 17 -7.29 11.46 -7.87
CA ARG A 17 -7.58 12.11 -6.59
C ARG A 17 -6.44 11.84 -5.59
N PRO A 18 -6.15 12.79 -4.68
CA PRO A 18 -5.20 12.56 -3.61
C PRO A 18 -5.69 11.46 -2.68
N ALA A 19 -4.76 10.60 -2.27
CA ALA A 19 -4.93 9.55 -1.29
C ALA A 19 -3.86 9.70 -0.21
N GLU A 20 -4.29 9.66 1.04
CA GLU A 20 -3.42 9.71 2.20
C GLU A 20 -3.04 8.29 2.64
N PHE A 21 -1.75 8.06 2.85
CA PHE A 21 -1.20 6.84 3.41
C PHE A 21 -0.51 7.16 4.72
N ARG A 22 -0.99 6.54 5.81
CA ARG A 22 -0.40 6.63 7.14
C ARG A 22 0.35 5.35 7.43
N PHE A 23 1.60 5.50 7.86
CA PHE A 23 2.49 4.41 8.22
C PHE A 23 2.53 4.26 9.72
N PHE A 24 2.54 3.00 10.14
CA PHE A 24 2.55 2.63 11.55
C PHE A 24 3.63 1.58 11.80
N ALA A 25 4.21 1.59 12.99
CA ALA A 25 5.23 0.65 13.43
C ALA A 25 4.93 0.10 14.83
N SER A 26 5.58 -1.02 15.18
CA SER A 26 5.54 -1.59 16.52
C SER A 26 6.75 -2.49 16.77
N GLU A 27 7.33 -2.38 17.97
CA GLU A 27 8.46 -3.24 18.41
C GLU A 27 8.01 -4.55 19.09
N VAL A 28 6.75 -4.62 19.54
CA VAL A 28 6.25 -5.72 20.39
C VAL A 28 5.32 -6.69 19.65
N ARG A 29 5.17 -6.51 18.33
CA ARG A 29 4.22 -7.25 17.48
C ARG A 29 4.89 -8.02 16.34
N SER A 30 6.07 -8.59 16.59
CA SER A 30 6.85 -9.32 15.59
C SER A 30 6.18 -10.59 15.02
N GLY A 31 5.07 -11.05 15.60
CA GLY A 31 4.31 -12.22 15.15
C GLY A 31 3.17 -11.93 14.15
N ASP A 32 2.92 -10.65 13.82
CA ASP A 32 1.88 -10.29 12.85
C ASP A 32 2.24 -10.82 11.44
N LYS A 33 1.22 -11.26 10.69
CA LYS A 33 1.41 -11.80 9.34
C LYS A 33 1.12 -10.74 8.27
N PRO A 34 1.82 -10.75 7.12
CA PRO A 34 1.43 -9.90 6.00
C PRO A 34 -0.03 -10.13 5.60
N GLY A 35 -0.76 -9.04 5.33
CA GLY A 35 -2.20 -9.08 5.03
C GLY A 35 -3.12 -9.15 6.26
N GLN A 36 -2.56 -9.28 7.47
CA GLN A 36 -3.34 -9.20 8.70
C GLN A 36 -3.92 -7.80 8.86
N VAL A 37 -5.24 -7.73 9.07
CA VAL A 37 -5.95 -6.49 9.34
C VAL A 37 -5.89 -6.19 10.83
N ILE A 38 -5.38 -5.00 11.19
CA ILE A 38 -5.36 -4.50 12.57
C ILE A 38 -6.53 -3.53 12.72
N PRO A 39 -7.57 -3.85 13.53
CA PRO A 39 -8.79 -3.05 13.59
C PRO A 39 -8.59 -1.63 14.11
N ASN A 40 -7.61 -1.40 14.98
CA ASN A 40 -7.34 -0.07 15.54
C ASN A 40 -5.84 0.24 15.59
N ALA A 41 -5.26 0.49 14.41
CA ALA A 41 -3.87 0.87 14.27
C ALA A 41 -3.45 2.05 15.18
N GLU A 42 -4.30 3.07 15.36
CA GLU A 42 -3.98 4.25 16.16
C GLU A 42 -3.84 3.98 17.66
N ARG A 43 -4.47 2.91 18.16
CA ARG A 43 -4.33 2.49 19.56
C ARG A 43 -3.27 1.44 19.76
N GLU A 44 -2.99 0.64 18.74
CA GLU A 44 -2.14 -0.54 18.83
C GLU A 44 -0.72 -0.32 18.30
N LEU A 45 -0.51 0.73 17.52
CA LEU A 45 0.74 1.01 16.80
C LEU A 45 1.13 2.49 16.92
N GLU A 46 2.39 2.78 16.67
CA GLU A 46 2.92 4.15 16.63
C GLU A 46 2.90 4.66 15.18
N GLU A 47 2.27 5.81 14.93
CA GLU A 47 2.29 6.47 13.61
C GLU A 47 3.67 7.08 13.36
N THR A 48 4.32 6.68 12.27
CA THR A 48 5.71 7.11 11.97
C THR A 48 5.74 8.22 10.93
N SER A 49 5.03 8.04 9.83
CA SER A 49 5.00 8.99 8.73
C SER A 49 3.67 8.95 8.01
N ARG A 50 3.39 10.04 7.30
CA ARG A 50 2.20 10.19 6.47
C ARG A 50 2.63 10.77 5.15
N ILE A 51 2.09 10.22 4.08
CA ILE A 51 2.25 10.81 2.76
C ILE A 51 0.91 11.01 2.10
N GLU A 52 0.85 11.99 1.21
CA GLU A 52 -0.24 12.18 0.27
C GLU A 52 0.30 11.92 -1.13
N VAL A 53 -0.41 11.10 -1.89
CA VAL A 53 -0.08 10.82 -3.30
C VAL A 53 -1.32 10.92 -4.15
N THR A 54 -1.18 11.50 -5.34
CA THR A 54 -2.22 11.42 -6.37
C THR A 54 -1.70 10.54 -7.49
N LEU A 55 -2.32 9.37 -7.68
CA LEU A 55 -2.06 8.56 -8.87
C LEU A 55 -2.76 9.22 -10.07
N PRO A 56 -2.07 9.41 -11.21
CA PRO A 56 -2.67 10.02 -12.38
C PRO A 56 -3.83 9.16 -12.90
N ALA A 57 -4.75 9.80 -13.63
CA ALA A 57 -5.83 9.09 -14.31
C ALA A 57 -5.27 8.01 -15.26
N VAL A 58 -5.98 6.89 -15.36
CA VAL A 58 -5.48 5.70 -16.05
C VAL A 58 -6.38 5.40 -17.25
N GLU A 59 -5.78 5.30 -18.43
CA GLU A 59 -6.52 4.96 -19.65
C GLU A 59 -7.24 3.60 -19.52
N GLY A 60 -8.48 3.56 -20.00
CA GLY A 60 -9.38 2.41 -19.88
C GLY A 60 -10.14 2.32 -18.54
N PHE A 61 -9.88 3.23 -17.59
CA PHE A 61 -10.63 3.35 -16.34
C PHE A 61 -11.17 4.77 -16.18
N PRO A 62 -12.49 4.98 -16.31
CA PRO A 62 -13.14 6.27 -16.06
C PRO A 62 -12.80 6.84 -14.69
N GLU A 63 -12.74 8.18 -14.61
CA GLU A 63 -12.58 8.87 -13.33
C GLU A 63 -13.73 8.50 -12.37
N GLY A 64 -13.40 8.26 -11.10
CA GLY A 64 -14.37 7.86 -10.09
C GLY A 64 -14.73 6.37 -10.10
N GLN A 65 -14.23 5.58 -11.06
CA GLN A 65 -14.33 4.14 -11.02
C GLN A 65 -13.21 3.55 -10.16
N ALA A 66 -13.58 2.74 -9.15
CA ALA A 66 -12.63 1.97 -8.38
C ALA A 66 -12.02 0.85 -9.25
N ILE A 67 -10.69 0.80 -9.34
CA ILE A 67 -9.97 -0.27 -10.02
C ILE A 67 -9.68 -1.38 -9.01
N PRO A 68 -10.12 -2.64 -9.23
CA PRO A 68 -9.93 -3.70 -8.25
C PRO A 68 -8.47 -4.19 -8.24
N VAL A 69 -7.79 -3.98 -7.12
CA VAL A 69 -6.36 -4.27 -6.95
C VAL A 69 -6.09 -5.13 -5.72
N VAL A 70 -4.99 -5.87 -5.77
CA VAL A 70 -4.35 -6.48 -4.60
C VAL A 70 -3.05 -5.74 -4.31
N ILE A 71 -2.62 -5.76 -3.05
CA ILE A 71 -1.43 -5.01 -2.60
C ILE A 71 -0.20 -5.91 -2.71
N ASN A 72 0.88 -5.36 -3.26
CA ASN A 72 2.15 -6.04 -3.45
C ASN A 72 3.27 -5.16 -2.87
N PRO A 73 3.57 -5.28 -1.56
CA PRO A 73 4.69 -4.58 -0.95
C PRO A 73 6.03 -5.17 -1.39
N VAL A 74 7.00 -4.30 -1.61
CA VAL A 74 8.40 -4.66 -1.89
C VAL A 74 9.29 -3.87 -0.95
N VAL A 75 10.07 -4.57 -0.13
CA VAL A 75 11.17 -4.00 0.64
C VAL A 75 12.43 -4.16 -0.19
N THR A 76 12.98 -3.05 -0.67
CA THR A 76 14.21 -3.05 -1.48
C THR A 76 15.43 -3.45 -0.64
N GLU A 77 16.56 -3.76 -1.29
CA GLU A 77 17.83 -4.02 -0.59
C GLU A 77 18.36 -2.81 0.19
N LEU A 78 17.95 -1.60 -0.19
CA LEU A 78 18.30 -0.35 0.49
C LEU A 78 17.34 -0.03 1.65
N GLY A 79 16.38 -0.90 1.96
CA GLY A 79 15.43 -0.71 3.05
C GLY A 79 14.21 0.16 2.72
N ASN A 80 14.08 0.65 1.49
CA ASN A 80 12.88 1.40 1.07
C ASN A 80 11.69 0.44 0.89
N LEU A 81 10.50 0.91 1.30
CA LEU A 81 9.23 0.24 1.05
C LEU A 81 8.58 0.82 -0.23
N GLU A 82 8.35 -0.03 -1.21
CA GLU A 82 7.51 0.26 -2.36
C GLU A 82 6.16 -0.43 -2.20
N LEU A 83 5.07 0.27 -2.50
CA LEU A 83 3.74 -0.34 -2.55
C LEU A 83 3.27 -0.40 -4.00
N TRP A 84 2.99 -1.61 -4.46
CA TRP A 84 2.40 -1.83 -5.77
C TRP A 84 0.93 -2.22 -5.61
N MET A 85 0.09 -1.64 -6.46
CA MET A 85 -1.32 -1.97 -6.59
C MET A 85 -1.46 -2.79 -7.87
N LYS A 86 -1.59 -4.10 -7.76
CA LYS A 86 -1.70 -5.01 -8.92
C LYS A 86 -3.16 -5.21 -9.28
N HIS A 87 -3.51 -4.96 -10.54
CA HIS A 87 -4.86 -5.20 -11.04
C HIS A 87 -5.23 -6.68 -10.93
N THR A 88 -6.45 -6.96 -10.51
CA THR A 88 -6.94 -8.34 -10.37
C THR A 88 -7.28 -8.99 -11.72
N GLY A 89 -7.59 -8.20 -12.75
CA GLY A 89 -8.02 -8.69 -14.07
C GLY A 89 -6.99 -8.61 -15.18
N SER A 90 -5.77 -8.11 -14.91
CA SER A 90 -4.69 -8.03 -15.91
C SER A 90 -3.31 -7.84 -15.26
N ASP A 91 -2.24 -7.83 -16.07
CA ASP A 91 -0.88 -7.63 -15.58
C ASP A 91 -0.54 -6.16 -15.24
N ARG A 92 -1.52 -5.26 -15.32
CA ARG A 92 -1.33 -3.84 -14.98
C ARG A 92 -1.05 -3.71 -13.48
N ARG A 93 -0.07 -2.86 -13.14
CA ARG A 93 0.20 -2.48 -11.76
C ARG A 93 0.59 -1.01 -11.67
N TRP A 94 0.28 -0.39 -10.55
CA TRP A 94 0.60 1.00 -10.26
C TRP A 94 1.51 1.05 -9.03
N LYS A 95 2.62 1.80 -9.13
CA LYS A 95 3.54 2.01 -8.02
C LYS A 95 3.12 3.26 -7.26
N VAL A 96 3.06 3.16 -5.95
CA VAL A 96 3.23 4.31 -5.07
C VAL A 96 4.61 4.16 -4.43
N GLU A 97 5.50 5.10 -4.75
CA GLU A 97 6.84 5.12 -4.18
C GLU A 97 6.83 5.93 -2.89
N PHE A 98 7.30 5.30 -1.81
CA PHE A 98 7.45 5.93 -0.52
C PHE A 98 8.93 5.96 -0.18
N GLN A 99 9.46 7.13 0.15
CA GLN A 99 10.74 7.21 0.84
C GLN A 99 10.47 7.18 2.34
N VAL A 100 10.13 6.00 2.85
CA VAL A 100 10.01 5.80 4.30
C VAL A 100 11.40 5.51 4.84
N ARG A 101 11.94 6.41 5.65
CA ARG A 101 13.07 6.06 6.52
C ARG A 101 12.47 5.45 7.78
N MET A 102 12.71 4.16 8.00
CA MET A 102 12.48 3.58 9.32
C MET A 102 13.66 4.04 10.17
N GLU A 103 13.42 5.01 11.05
CA GLU A 103 14.39 5.38 12.10
C GLU A 103 14.43 4.29 13.18
#